data_AF-A0A410PM33-F1
#
_entry.id   AF-A0A410PM33-F1
#
_cell.length_a   1.000
_cell.length_b   1.000
_cell.length_c   1.000
_cell.angle_alpha   90.00
_cell.angle_beta   90.00
_cell.angle_gamma   90.00
#
_symmetry.space_group_name_H-M   'P 1'
#
loop_
_entity.id
_entity.type
_entity.pdbx_description
1 polymer ?
#
loop_
_entity_poly.entity_id
_entity_poly.type
_entity_poly.pdbx_seq_one_letter_code
_entity_poly.pdbx_strand_id
1 'polypeptide(L)'
;MGEVNKVIVTNNENYVQGNTALVPQRVEKTKDNRLKELEKGKSELHKKKINKRISSKICVIRNIVLVFIAGALLIARYSIIYDMQRNLNTIESDITETKRENENLKVELVKYNNLRFIEETATSKLHMIQPDKNAAVYVSLDKNYFPNAAEKDDKMVSQQNLIQKIKNLLF
;
A
#
# COMPACT_ATOMS: atom_id res chain seq x y z
N MET A 1 -42.77 15.99 -81.24
CA MET A 1 -41.67 16.80 -80.66
C MET A 1 -42.27 17.58 -79.50
N GLY A 2 -41.74 17.40 -78.29
CA GLY A 2 -42.41 17.71 -77.03
C GLY A 2 -42.50 19.19 -76.69
N GLU A 3 -43.59 19.55 -76.01
CA GLU A 3 -43.84 20.88 -75.44
C GLU A 3 -42.85 21.16 -74.30
N VAL A 4 -42.05 22.21 -74.46
CA VAL A 4 -41.11 22.67 -73.43
C VAL A 4 -41.87 23.61 -72.49
N ASN A 5 -42.20 23.12 -71.30
CA ASN A 5 -42.83 23.91 -70.24
C ASN A 5 -41.80 24.90 -69.67
N LYS A 6 -41.83 26.16 -70.13
CA LYS A 6 -40.99 27.25 -69.61
C LYS A 6 -41.61 27.83 -68.34
N VAL A 7 -41.07 27.48 -67.18
CA VAL A 7 -41.38 28.14 -65.91
C VAL A 7 -40.60 29.46 -65.85
N ILE A 8 -41.31 30.59 -66.02
CA ILE A 8 -40.75 31.93 -65.87
C ILE A 8 -40.74 32.27 -64.38
N VAL A 9 -39.57 32.25 -63.75
CA VAL A 9 -39.39 32.72 -62.36
C VAL A 9 -39.13 34.22 -62.40
N THR A 10 -40.12 35.01 -61.99
CA THR A 10 -40.02 36.48 -61.95
C THR A 10 -39.22 36.90 -60.72
N ASN A 11 -38.08 37.56 -60.92
CA ASN A 11 -37.29 38.21 -59.86
C ASN A 11 -37.95 39.57 -59.49
N ASN A 12 -38.03 39.90 -58.20
CA ASN A 12 -38.74 41.06 -57.66
C ASN A 12 -38.22 42.43 -58.16
N GLU A 13 -37.05 42.45 -58.79
CA GLU A 13 -36.42 43.68 -59.30
C GLU A 13 -37.01 44.18 -60.63
N ASN A 14 -37.79 43.35 -61.36
CA ASN A 14 -38.41 43.70 -62.64
C ASN A 14 -39.94 43.82 -62.56
N TYR A 15 -40.46 44.19 -61.39
CA TYR A 15 -41.90 44.29 -61.16
C TYR A 15 -42.45 45.62 -61.71
N VAL A 16 -43.09 45.55 -62.87
CA VAL A 16 -43.77 46.71 -63.50
C VAL A 16 -45.24 46.70 -63.10
N GLN A 17 -45.67 47.70 -62.33
CA GLN A 17 -47.09 47.90 -61.98
C GLN A 17 -47.80 48.65 -63.11
N GLY A 18 -48.55 47.92 -63.94
CA GLY A 18 -49.38 48.49 -64.99
C GLY A 18 -50.69 47.72 -65.14
N ASN A 19 -51.72 48.39 -65.67
CA ASN A 19 -53.06 47.82 -65.87
C ASN A 19 -53.10 46.62 -66.84
N THR A 20 -51.99 46.36 -67.54
CA THR A 20 -51.82 45.26 -68.51
C THR A 20 -50.94 44.12 -67.97
N ALA A 21 -50.48 44.18 -66.71
CA ALA A 21 -49.62 43.15 -66.15
C ALA A 21 -50.39 41.83 -65.94
N LEU A 22 -49.85 40.74 -66.50
CA LEU A 22 -50.36 39.38 -66.27
C LEU A 22 -50.20 39.03 -64.79
N VAL A 23 -51.31 38.67 -64.13
CA VAL A 23 -51.30 38.21 -62.74
C VAL A 23 -50.45 36.94 -62.65
N PRO A 24 -49.36 36.93 -61.87
CA PRO A 24 -48.52 35.74 -61.77
C PRO A 24 -49.33 34.61 -61.14
N GLN A 25 -49.42 33.47 -61.84
CA GLN A 25 -50.10 32.29 -61.32
C GLN A 25 -49.29 31.74 -60.14
N ARG A 26 -49.81 31.97 -58.93
CA ARG A 26 -49.21 31.47 -57.69
C ARG A 26 -49.31 29.94 -57.71
N VAL A 27 -48.20 29.27 -58.01
CA VAL A 27 -48.08 27.83 -57.73
C VAL A 27 -48.17 27.69 -56.22
N GLU A 28 -49.32 27.21 -55.73
CA GLU A 28 -49.50 26.86 -54.33
C GLU A 28 -48.59 25.67 -54.03
N LYS A 29 -47.32 25.92 -53.67
CA LYS A 29 -46.56 24.92 -52.91
C LYS A 29 -47.40 24.62 -51.69
N THR A 30 -47.98 23.42 -51.68
CA THR A 30 -48.95 22.91 -50.71
C THR A 30 -48.61 23.45 -49.32
N LYS A 31 -49.45 24.34 -48.79
CA LYS A 31 -49.24 25.03 -47.49
C LYS A 31 -48.83 24.04 -46.39
N ASP A 32 -49.29 22.81 -46.51
CA ASP A 32 -49.01 21.67 -45.65
C ASP A 32 -47.52 21.30 -45.53
N ASN A 33 -46.74 21.34 -46.62
CA ASN A 33 -45.31 20.98 -46.58
C ASN A 33 -44.47 22.03 -45.83
N ARG A 34 -44.76 23.32 -46.02
CA ARG A 34 -44.09 24.41 -45.30
C ARG A 34 -44.46 24.44 -43.82
N LEU A 35 -45.70 24.09 -43.48
CA LEU A 35 -46.14 23.99 -42.09
C LEU A 35 -45.41 22.84 -41.37
N LYS A 36 -45.29 21.68 -42.02
CA LYS A 36 -44.55 20.52 -41.50
C LYS A 36 -43.07 20.81 -41.28
N GLU A 37 -42.41 21.56 -42.18
CA GLU A 37 -41.00 21.99 -41.97
C GLU A 37 -40.85 22.96 -40.80
N LEU A 38 -41.78 23.91 -40.65
CA LEU A 38 -41.80 24.84 -39.51
C LEU A 38 -42.03 24.12 -38.17
N GLU A 39 -42.91 23.13 -38.13
CA GLU A 39 -43.16 22.30 -36.94
C GLU A 39 -41.95 21.45 -36.58
N LYS A 40 -41.31 20.80 -37.57
CA LYS A 40 -40.05 20.07 -37.38
C LYS A 40 -38.97 20.98 -36.81
N GLY A 41 -38.76 22.16 -37.40
CA GLY A 41 -37.79 23.14 -36.92
C GLY A 41 -38.07 23.61 -35.47
N LYS A 42 -39.34 23.85 -35.11
CA LYS A 42 -39.72 24.19 -33.73
C LYS A 42 -39.41 23.05 -32.75
N SER A 43 -39.69 21.81 -33.14
CA SER A 43 -39.41 20.63 -32.32
C SER A 43 -37.91 20.42 -32.08
N GLU A 44 -37.08 20.62 -33.11
CA GLU A 44 -35.63 20.51 -33.05
C GLU A 44 -35.02 21.58 -32.13
N LEU A 45 -35.51 22.82 -32.25
CA LEU A 45 -35.12 23.92 -31.39
C LEU A 45 -35.51 23.67 -29.92
N HIS A 46 -36.67 23.06 -29.68
CA HIS A 46 -37.10 22.69 -28.34
C HIS A 46 -36.21 21.62 -27.72
N LYS A 47 -35.90 20.55 -28.49
CA LYS A 47 -34.95 19.50 -28.08
C LYS A 47 -33.57 20.08 -27.79
N LYS A 48 -33.06 20.98 -28.63
CA LYS A 48 -31.75 21.64 -28.46
C LYS A 48 -31.71 22.52 -27.19
N LYS A 49 -32.81 23.23 -26.88
CA LYS A 49 -32.93 24.01 -25.63
C LYS A 49 -32.93 23.10 -24.39
N ILE A 50 -33.65 21.98 -24.44
CA ILE A 50 -33.68 20.99 -23.34
C ILE A 50 -32.29 20.38 -23.14
N ASN A 51 -31.64 19.91 -24.21
CA ASN A 51 -30.30 19.35 -24.13
C ASN A 51 -29.27 20.34 -23.59
N LYS A 52 -29.36 21.63 -23.98
CA LYS A 52 -28.48 22.68 -23.45
C LYS A 52 -28.70 22.94 -21.95
N ARG A 53 -29.94 22.79 -21.46
CA ARG A 53 -30.25 22.89 -20.01
C ARG A 53 -29.79 21.67 -19.22
N ILE A 54 -29.82 20.48 -19.84
CA ILE A 54 -29.36 19.25 -19.20
C ILE A 54 -27.83 19.22 -19.15
N SER A 55 -27.15 19.57 -20.24
CA SER A 55 -25.69 19.58 -20.31
C SER A 55 -25.04 20.57 -19.34
N SER A 56 -25.67 21.74 -19.11
CA SER A 56 -25.19 22.68 -18.10
C SER A 56 -25.31 22.14 -16.68
N LYS A 57 -26.43 21.47 -16.35
CA LYS A 57 -26.62 20.81 -15.05
C LYS A 57 -25.63 19.66 -14.83
N ILE A 58 -25.36 18.85 -15.87
CA ILE A 58 -24.37 17.77 -15.81
C ILE A 58 -22.97 18.32 -15.57
N CYS A 59 -22.60 19.45 -16.16
CA CYS A 59 -21.30 20.07 -15.93
C CYS A 59 -21.11 20.45 -14.45
N VAL A 60 -22.15 21.01 -13.81
CA VAL A 60 -22.12 21.35 -12.38
C VAL A 60 -22.00 20.09 -11.51
N ILE A 61 -22.83 19.06 -11.78
CA ILE A 61 -22.79 17.79 -11.05
C ILE A 61 -21.41 17.13 -11.19
N ARG A 62 -20.81 17.14 -12.38
CA ARG A 62 -19.46 16.63 -12.61
C ARG A 62 -18.43 17.32 -11.73
N ASN A 63 -18.49 18.65 -11.60
CA ASN A 63 -17.58 19.39 -10.73
C ASN A 63 -17.75 19.03 -9.26
N ILE A 64 -19.00 18.90 -8.79
CA ILE A 64 -19.27 18.47 -7.40
C ILE A 64 -18.69 17.08 -7.14
N VAL A 65 -18.89 16.15 -8.08
CA VAL A 65 -18.34 14.79 -7.99
C VAL A 65 -16.80 14.80 -7.98
N LEU A 66 -16.16 15.63 -8.80
CA LEU A 66 -14.70 15.76 -8.80
C LEU A 66 -14.17 16.26 -7.47
N VAL A 67 -14.79 17.29 -6.88
CA VAL A 67 -14.41 17.82 -5.56
C VAL A 67 -14.66 16.77 -4.47
N PHE A 68 -15.77 16.04 -4.55
CA PHE A 68 -16.08 14.98 -3.61
C PHE A 68 -15.04 13.84 -3.66
N ILE A 69 -14.66 13.38 -4.85
CA ILE A 69 -13.63 12.35 -5.03
C ILE A 69 -12.29 12.85 -4.48
N ALA A 70 -11.91 14.10 -4.75
CA ALA A 70 -10.70 14.68 -4.20
C ALA A 70 -10.71 14.73 -2.67
N GLY A 71 -11.83 15.14 -2.06
CA GLY A 71 -12.01 15.13 -0.60
C GLY A 71 -11.96 13.73 0.00
N ALA A 72 -12.64 12.76 -0.61
CA ALA A 72 -12.63 11.37 -0.16
C ALA A 72 -11.22 10.77 -0.24
N LEU A 73 -10.47 11.06 -1.31
CA LEU A 73 -9.09 10.60 -1.49
C LEU A 73 -8.15 11.21 -0.44
N LEU A 74 -8.33 12.49 -0.08
CA LEU A 74 -7.60 13.10 1.01
C LEU A 74 -7.86 12.37 2.34
N ILE A 75 -9.13 12.19 2.71
CA ILE A 75 -9.50 11.50 3.96
C ILE A 75 -8.92 10.08 4.00
N ALA A 76 -9.01 9.34 2.90
CA ALA A 76 -8.44 8.00 2.79
C ALA A 76 -6.92 8.01 3.01
N ARG A 77 -6.19 8.98 2.43
CA ARG A 77 -4.75 9.13 2.65
C ARG A 77 -4.42 9.47 4.10
N TYR A 78 -5.18 10.39 4.72
CA TYR A 78 -5.00 10.72 6.14
C TYR A 78 -5.25 9.53 7.05
N SER A 79 -6.26 8.69 6.75
CA SER A 79 -6.51 7.46 7.50
C SER A 79 -5.32 6.50 7.45
N ILE A 80 -4.74 6.30 6.27
CA ILE A 80 -3.55 5.45 6.10
C ILE A 80 -2.37 5.99 6.90
N ILE A 81 -2.12 7.30 6.85
CA ILE A 81 -1.03 7.95 7.61
C ILE A 81 -1.25 7.74 9.10
N TYR A 82 -2.49 7.92 9.58
CA TYR A 82 -2.83 7.74 10.98
C TYR A 82 -2.62 6.30 11.45
N ASP A 83 -3.03 5.32 10.65
CA ASP A 83 -2.80 3.90 10.95
C ASP A 83 -1.30 3.55 10.95
N MET A 84 -0.53 4.08 10.00
CA MET A 84 0.93 3.93 9.97
C MET A 84 1.57 4.55 11.21
N GLN A 85 1.14 5.74 11.62
CA GLN A 85 1.67 6.40 12.81
C GLN A 85 1.31 5.66 14.09
N ARG A 86 0.09 5.11 14.18
CA ARG A 86 -0.31 4.24 15.29
C ARG A 86 0.55 2.98 15.33
N ASN A 87 0.77 2.33 14.19
CA ASN A 87 1.61 1.15 14.12
C ASN A 87 3.07 1.44 14.52
N LEU A 88 3.63 2.57 14.08
CA LEU A 88 4.96 3.01 14.50
C LEU A 88 5.04 3.22 16.02
N ASN A 89 4.03 3.86 16.62
CA ASN A 89 4.00 4.09 18.06
C ASN A 89 3.87 2.78 18.85
N THR A 90 3.11 1.81 18.36
CA THR A 90 3.05 0.46 18.96
C THR A 90 4.40 -0.25 18.83
N ILE A 91 5.03 -0.24 17.66
CA ILE A 91 6.36 -0.85 17.48
C ILE A 91 7.39 -0.19 18.40
N GLU A 92 7.35 1.13 18.57
CA GLU A 92 8.22 1.86 19.49
C GLU A 92 7.96 1.48 20.96
N SER A 93 6.69 1.28 21.35
CA SER A 93 6.37 0.78 22.70
C SER A 93 6.91 -0.63 22.91
N ASP A 94 6.74 -1.52 21.93
CA ASP A 94 7.17 -2.92 22.00
C ASP A 94 8.69 -3.02 22.08
N ILE A 95 9.42 -2.20 21.30
CA ILE A 95 10.89 -2.08 21.38
C ILE A 95 11.31 -1.59 22.76
N THR A 96 10.60 -0.59 23.30
CA THR A 96 10.91 -0.03 24.61
C THR A 96 10.66 -1.03 25.73
N GLU A 97 9.57 -1.80 25.66
CA GLU A 97 9.25 -2.89 26.58
C GLU A 97 10.32 -3.99 26.51
N THR A 98 10.63 -4.48 25.31
CA THR A 98 11.67 -5.51 25.10
C THR A 98 13.04 -5.06 25.60
N LYS A 99 13.38 -3.77 25.43
CA LYS A 99 14.63 -3.20 25.95
C LYS A 99 14.62 -3.13 27.48
N ARG A 100 13.51 -2.75 28.09
CA ARG A 100 13.36 -2.76 29.56
C ARG A 100 13.47 -4.18 30.13
N GLU A 101 12.86 -5.15 29.49
CA GLU A 101 12.99 -6.56 29.87
C GLU A 101 14.43 -7.05 29.79
N ASN A 102 15.14 -6.73 28.69
CA ASN A 102 16.55 -7.06 28.54
C ASN A 102 17.43 -6.41 29.63
N GLU A 103 17.24 -5.12 29.91
CA GLU A 103 17.98 -4.44 30.98
C GLU A 103 17.64 -5.04 32.36
N ASN A 104 16.38 -5.39 32.61
CA ASN A 104 15.98 -6.02 33.87
C ASN A 104 16.64 -7.39 34.05
N LEU A 105 16.63 -8.23 33.01
CA LEU A 105 17.33 -9.53 33.01
C LEU A 105 18.83 -9.36 33.25
N LYS A 106 19.44 -8.35 32.61
CA LYS A 106 20.87 -8.05 32.81
C LYS A 106 21.18 -7.65 34.25
N VAL A 107 20.32 -6.83 34.88
CA VAL A 107 20.45 -6.47 36.30
C VAL A 107 20.29 -7.71 37.18
N GLU A 108 19.36 -8.59 36.86
CA GLU A 108 19.16 -9.84 37.59
C GLU A 108 20.38 -10.77 37.48
N LEU A 109 20.96 -10.91 36.28
CA LEU A 109 22.23 -11.63 36.06
C LEU A 109 23.38 -11.05 36.88
N VAL A 110 23.50 -9.73 36.96
CA VAL A 110 24.52 -9.06 37.80
C VAL A 110 24.31 -9.38 39.29
N LYS A 111 23.07 -9.50 39.75
CA LYS A 111 22.76 -9.93 41.12
C LYS A 111 23.29 -11.33 41.41
N TYR A 112 23.17 -12.27 40.47
CA TYR A 112 23.72 -13.62 40.60
C TYR A 112 25.26 -13.66 40.49
N ASN A 113 25.86 -12.71 39.77
CA ASN A 113 27.31 -12.55 39.70
C ASN A 113 27.90 -11.83 40.94
N ASN A 114 27.07 -11.52 41.94
CA ASN A 114 27.55 -11.01 43.22
C ASN A 114 28.02 -12.18 44.10
N LEU A 115 29.31 -12.16 44.46
CA LEU A 115 29.95 -13.16 45.32
C LEU A 115 29.16 -13.41 46.61
N ARG A 116 28.51 -12.35 47.15
CA ARG A 116 27.71 -12.42 48.37
C ARG A 116 26.43 -13.26 48.20
N PHE A 117 25.82 -13.25 47.01
CA PHE A 117 24.65 -14.10 46.72
C PHE A 117 25.06 -15.58 46.60
N ILE A 118 26.22 -15.83 46.00
CA ILE A 118 26.80 -17.17 45.89
C ILE A 118 27.13 -17.72 47.28
N GLU A 119 27.78 -16.91 48.13
CA GLU A 119 28.12 -17.26 49.50
C GLU A 119 26.86 -17.54 50.36
N GLU A 120 25.86 -16.67 50.29
CA GLU A 120 24.60 -16.86 51.00
C GLU A 120 23.88 -18.14 50.55
N THR A 121 23.82 -18.41 49.24
CA THR A 121 23.21 -19.65 48.72
C THR A 121 24.00 -20.89 49.14
N ALA A 122 25.33 -20.83 49.08
CA ALA A 122 26.21 -21.92 49.48
C ALA A 122 26.04 -22.26 50.96
N THR A 123 26.04 -21.27 51.85
CA THR A 123 25.94 -21.50 53.29
C THR A 123 24.51 -21.82 53.74
N SER A 124 23.49 -21.13 53.20
CA SER A 124 22.10 -21.30 53.67
C SER A 124 21.39 -22.52 53.06
N LYS A 125 21.54 -22.77 51.76
CA LYS A 125 20.81 -23.83 51.04
C LYS A 125 21.63 -25.10 50.87
N LEU A 126 22.93 -24.96 50.61
CA LEU A 126 23.83 -26.09 50.36
C LEU A 126 24.60 -26.50 51.62
N HIS A 127 24.39 -25.81 52.75
CA HIS A 127 25.08 -26.04 54.02
C HIS A 127 26.61 -26.09 53.88
N MET A 128 27.17 -25.35 52.92
CA MET A 128 28.60 -25.22 52.73
C MET A 128 29.18 -24.36 53.84
N ILE A 129 30.27 -24.83 54.43
CA ILE A 129 31.01 -24.14 55.47
C ILE A 129 32.27 -23.54 54.81
N GLN A 130 32.59 -22.30 55.14
CA GLN A 130 33.83 -21.69 54.67
C GLN A 130 35.02 -22.49 55.23
N PRO A 131 35.91 -23.02 54.36
CA PRO A 131 37.00 -23.86 54.82
C PRO A 131 38.00 -23.04 55.63
N ASP A 132 38.39 -23.57 56.79
CA ASP A 132 39.48 -23.01 57.58
C ASP A 132 40.81 -23.30 56.87
N LYS A 133 41.62 -22.24 56.65
CA LYS A 133 42.94 -22.35 56.03
C LYS A 133 43.88 -23.25 56.84
N ASN A 134 43.66 -23.36 58.15
CA ASN A 134 44.45 -24.20 59.03
C ASN A 134 44.05 -25.69 58.97
N ALA A 135 42.91 -26.02 58.37
CA ALA A 135 42.42 -27.40 58.20
C ALA A 135 42.78 -28.01 56.83
N ALA A 136 43.61 -27.33 56.04
CA ALA A 136 44.06 -27.82 54.74
C ALA A 136 45.02 -29.02 54.92
N VAL A 137 44.53 -30.22 54.60
CA VAL A 137 45.34 -31.44 54.59
C VAL A 137 45.96 -31.60 53.21
N TYR A 138 47.28 -31.43 53.12
CA TYR A 138 48.04 -31.71 51.92
C TYR A 138 48.44 -33.18 51.90
N VAL A 139 47.94 -33.94 50.92
CA VAL A 139 48.32 -35.34 50.71
C VAL A 139 49.28 -35.41 49.55
N SER A 140 50.48 -35.95 49.79
CA SER A 140 51.43 -36.30 48.74
C SER A 140 50.84 -37.45 47.92
N LEU A 141 50.60 -37.21 46.64
CA LEU A 141 50.14 -38.23 45.68
C LEU A 141 51.34 -38.92 45.00
N ASP A 142 52.44 -39.09 45.72
CA ASP A 142 53.70 -39.67 45.22
C ASP A 142 53.59 -41.18 44.94
N LYS A 143 52.52 -41.81 45.42
CA LYS A 143 52.20 -43.21 45.13
C LYS A 143 51.10 -43.30 44.07
N ASN A 144 51.29 -44.15 43.07
CA ASN A 144 50.26 -44.44 42.05
C ASN A 144 49.08 -45.21 42.69
N TYR A 145 48.08 -44.48 43.20
CA TYR A 145 46.86 -45.05 43.77
C TYR A 145 45.83 -45.50 42.72
N PHE A 146 46.09 -45.24 41.44
CA PHE A 146 45.22 -45.61 40.31
C PHE A 146 45.98 -46.50 39.31
N PRO A 147 46.13 -47.81 39.57
CA PRO A 147 46.88 -48.71 38.69
C PRO A 147 46.25 -48.91 37.30
N ASN A 148 45.02 -48.43 37.06
CA ASN A 148 44.29 -48.63 35.80
C ASN A 148 43.73 -47.33 35.17
N ALA A 149 44.18 -46.15 35.59
CA ALA A 149 43.74 -44.89 34.95
C ALA A 149 44.57 -44.51 33.71
N ALA A 150 45.57 -45.32 33.35
CA ALA A 150 46.49 -45.06 32.23
C ALA A 150 46.32 -46.04 31.05
N GLU A 151 45.15 -46.63 30.87
CA GLU A 151 44.83 -47.35 29.63
C GLU A 151 43.43 -46.96 29.13
N LYS A 152 43.38 -45.89 28.32
CA LYS A 152 42.54 -45.73 27.11
C LYS A 152 42.63 -44.29 26.58
N ASP A 153 43.79 -43.93 26.05
CA ASP A 153 43.94 -42.81 25.12
C ASP A 153 44.04 -43.29 23.66
N ASP A 154 43.21 -44.26 23.28
CA ASP A 154 43.12 -44.78 21.90
C ASP A 154 42.12 -44.00 21.01
N LYS A 155 41.67 -42.80 21.42
CA LYS A 155 40.72 -41.99 20.63
C LYS A 155 41.33 -40.78 19.92
N MET A 156 42.61 -40.46 20.13
CA MET A 156 43.29 -39.37 19.41
C MET A 156 43.93 -39.78 18.07
N VAL A 157 44.17 -41.07 17.82
CA VAL A 157 44.86 -41.54 16.60
C VAL A 157 43.94 -41.52 15.36
N SER A 158 42.62 -41.69 15.53
CA SER A 158 41.69 -41.75 14.38
C SER A 158 41.41 -40.38 13.74
N GLN A 159 41.29 -39.32 14.54
CA GLN A 159 41.02 -37.97 14.01
C GLN A 159 42.22 -37.36 13.28
N GLN A 160 43.44 -37.64 13.73
CA GLN A 160 44.65 -37.16 13.05
C GLN A 160 44.76 -37.76 11.63
N ASN A 161 44.42 -39.04 11.46
CA ASN A 161 44.44 -39.69 10.13
C ASN A 161 43.37 -39.13 9.18
N LEU A 162 42.19 -38.77 9.68
CA LEU A 162 41.14 -38.16 8.86
C LEU A 162 41.50 -36.73 8.45
N ILE A 163 42.04 -35.93 9.38
CA ILE A 163 42.48 -34.56 9.08
C ILE A 163 43.67 -34.56 8.11
N GLN A 164 44.62 -35.49 8.26
CA GLN A 164 45.74 -35.65 7.32
C GLN A 164 45.27 -36.01 5.91
N LYS A 165 44.26 -36.87 5.77
CA LYS A 165 43.70 -37.26 4.47
C LYS A 165 42.98 -36.11 3.77
N ILE A 166 42.28 -35.27 4.53
CA ILE A 166 41.62 -34.06 3.99
C ILE A 166 42.64 -33.01 3.56
N LYS A 167 43.71 -32.83 4.35
CA LYS A 167 44.79 -31.89 4.04
C LYS A 167 45.44 -32.20 2.68
N ASN A 168 45.74 -33.46 2.40
CA ASN A 168 46.35 -33.88 1.13
C ASN A 168 45.42 -33.79 -0.11
N LEU A 169 44.12 -33.54 0.10
CA LEU A 169 43.16 -33.39 -0.99
C LEU A 169 42.91 -31.91 -1.36
N LEU A 170 43.12 -31.00 -0.41
CA LEU A 170 42.82 -29.56 -0.53
C LEU A 170 44.07 -28.70 -0.73
N PHE A 171 45.24 -29.21 -0.40
CA PHE A 171 46.57 -28.61 -0.63
C PHE A 171 47.45 -29.64 -1.36
#